data_AF-A0A2H8TDE3-F1
#
_entry.id   AF-A0A2H8TDE3-F1
#
_cell.length_a   1.000
_cell.length_b   1.000
_cell.length_c   1.000
_cell.angle_alpha   90.00
_cell.angle_beta   90.00
_cell.angle_gamma   90.00
#
_symmetry.space_group_name_H-M   'P 1'
#
loop_
_entity.id
_entity.type
_entity.pdbx_description
1 polymer ?
#
loop_
_entity_poly.entity_id
_entity_poly.type
_entity_poly.pdbx_seq_one_letter_code
_entity_poly.pdbx_strand_id
1 'polypeptide(L)'
;MSPEISKFLIEGAEVVNTNNNHLDNLMLYLDENLCTLSKELNEENFQRILDIIVDQIATIMYNLIQNNLEKKKPPTYFRNLRDSFHILFGFLRKDNNTEYKSETIQKLEALLHLHTLDTVNLIHEYYLERLQKQKEIQEANEGILTVKLIFINNVLKVDVLNANGIKAMDSNGFSDPFIKVRLLPKDKFQHTTKPTTAVQKKTLYPLFDECFKISLTPEQRTEENGLVMFIVKDQDFMGMTNEFVSEAFIHFKDIPFTQLENDLGSIPQIKLKLTSPKSLDSKILKALDTRSTDKLAKDFLKREKIKIAAANSTPKK
;
A
#
# COMPACT_ATOMS: atom_id res chain seq x y z
N MET A 1 5.61 37.39 3.09
CA MET A 1 5.05 36.39 2.16
C MET A 1 4.45 35.17 2.88
N SER A 2 5.15 34.53 3.84
CA SER A 2 4.70 33.27 4.46
C SER A 2 3.28 33.25 5.07
N PRO A 3 2.80 34.28 5.80
CA PRO A 3 1.43 34.27 6.34
C PRO A 3 0.34 34.30 5.26
N GLU A 4 0.53 35.12 4.23
CA GLU A 4 -0.38 35.22 3.08
C GLU A 4 -0.38 33.92 2.26
N ILE A 5 0.81 33.35 2.01
CA ILE A 5 0.95 32.03 1.36
C ILE A 5 0.16 30.96 2.14
N SER A 6 0.33 30.90 3.46
CA SER A 6 -0.37 29.92 4.29
C SER A 6 -1.90 30.12 4.24
N LYS A 7 -2.37 31.37 4.23
CA LYS A 7 -3.80 31.68 4.18
C LYS A 7 -4.41 31.24 2.86
N PHE A 8 -3.83 31.61 1.73
CA PHE A 8 -4.34 31.22 0.41
C PHE A 8 -4.30 29.71 0.18
N LEU A 9 -3.29 29.02 0.71
CA LEU A 9 -3.19 27.55 0.65
C LEU A 9 -4.28 26.85 1.48
N ILE A 10 -4.61 27.36 2.66
CA ILE A 10 -5.72 26.83 3.48
C ILE A 10 -7.04 27.03 2.74
N GLU A 11 -7.31 28.26 2.29
CA GLU A 11 -8.56 28.61 1.60
C GLU A 11 -8.73 27.79 0.32
N GLY A 12 -7.67 27.67 -0.51
CA GLY A 12 -7.71 26.86 -1.74
C GLY A 12 -7.91 25.36 -1.48
N ALA A 13 -7.41 24.83 -0.36
CA ALA A 13 -7.59 23.43 -0.01
C ALA A 13 -9.02 23.09 0.46
N GLU A 14 -9.74 24.05 1.04
CA GLU A 14 -11.11 23.87 1.53
C GLU A 14 -12.18 24.00 0.44
N VAL A 15 -11.86 24.65 -0.68
CA VAL A 15 -12.79 24.86 -1.79
C VAL A 15 -12.90 23.58 -2.64
N VAL A 16 -14.06 22.94 -2.56
CA VAL A 16 -14.42 21.78 -3.39
C VAL A 16 -15.04 22.28 -4.70
N ASN A 17 -14.33 22.12 -5.82
CA ASN A 17 -14.89 22.22 -7.18
C ASN A 17 -15.40 23.60 -7.68
N THR A 18 -14.86 24.73 -7.23
CA THR A 18 -15.12 26.03 -7.88
C THR A 18 -13.83 26.74 -8.23
N ASN A 19 -13.78 27.37 -9.41
CA ASN A 19 -12.66 28.13 -9.99
C ASN A 19 -11.69 28.66 -8.91
N ASN A 20 -10.42 28.29 -9.07
CA ASN A 20 -9.37 28.33 -8.05
C ASN A 20 -8.88 29.77 -7.76
N ASN A 21 -9.81 30.71 -7.57
CA ASN A 21 -9.54 32.13 -7.39
C ASN A 21 -8.53 32.40 -6.26
N HIS A 22 -8.47 31.56 -5.23
CA HIS A 22 -7.50 31.71 -4.13
C HIS A 22 -6.07 31.36 -4.57
N LEU A 23 -5.90 30.33 -5.40
CA LEU A 23 -4.59 29.99 -5.99
C LEU A 23 -4.18 31.03 -7.02
N ASP A 24 -5.11 31.51 -7.85
CA ASP A 24 -4.86 32.58 -8.82
C ASP A 24 -4.47 33.89 -8.12
N ASN A 25 -5.12 34.24 -7.00
CA ASN A 25 -4.74 35.38 -6.17
C ASN A 25 -3.36 35.22 -5.54
N LEU A 26 -3.02 34.01 -5.07
CA LEU A 26 -1.68 33.71 -4.56
C LEU A 26 -0.62 33.85 -5.66
N MET A 27 -0.93 33.36 -6.85
CA MET A 27 -0.06 33.44 -8.02
C MET A 27 0.16 34.90 -8.45
N LEU A 28 -0.90 35.72 -8.50
CA LEU A 28 -0.79 37.16 -8.76
C LEU A 28 0.06 37.86 -7.70
N TYR A 29 -0.20 37.58 -6.42
CA TYR A 29 0.60 38.13 -5.32
C TYR A 29 2.08 37.73 -5.44
N LEU A 30 2.37 36.46 -5.75
CA LEU A 30 3.75 36.01 -5.96
C LEU A 30 4.36 36.66 -7.20
N ASP A 31 3.64 36.78 -8.31
CA ASP A 31 4.12 37.38 -9.55
C ASP A 31 4.51 38.85 -9.38
N GLU A 32 3.68 39.65 -8.70
CA GLU A 32 4.00 41.07 -8.40
C GLU A 32 5.29 41.21 -7.58
N ASN A 33 5.45 40.37 -6.56
CA ASN A 33 6.63 40.37 -5.70
C ASN A 33 7.88 39.84 -6.44
N LEU A 34 7.73 38.80 -7.25
CA LEU A 34 8.83 38.20 -8.02
C LEU A 34 9.28 39.10 -9.17
N CYS A 35 8.35 39.79 -9.84
CA CYS A 35 8.67 40.79 -10.86
C CYS A 35 9.51 41.94 -10.25
N THR A 36 9.17 42.39 -9.05
CA THR A 36 9.94 43.39 -8.31
C THR A 36 11.34 42.86 -7.96
N LEU A 37 11.44 41.64 -7.43
CA LEU A 37 12.72 41.00 -7.09
C LEU A 37 13.61 40.76 -8.32
N SER A 38 13.02 40.38 -9.45
CA SER A 38 13.76 40.11 -10.70
C SER A 38 14.40 41.37 -11.31
N LYS A 39 13.83 42.55 -11.04
CA LYS A 39 14.35 43.84 -11.52
C LYS A 39 15.54 44.33 -10.69
N GLU A 40 15.57 43.96 -9.41
CA GLU A 40 16.56 44.44 -8.44
C GLU A 40 17.72 43.46 -8.20
N LEU A 41 17.65 42.25 -8.76
CA LEU A 41 18.62 41.17 -8.50
C LEU A 41 19.21 40.62 -9.80
N ASN A 42 20.44 40.10 -9.69
CA ASN A 42 21.02 39.29 -10.76
C ASN A 42 20.36 37.90 -10.82
N GLU A 43 20.49 37.22 -11.96
CA GLU A 43 19.83 35.93 -12.19
C GLU A 43 20.20 34.86 -11.16
N GLU A 44 21.45 34.79 -10.73
CA GLU A 44 21.92 33.80 -9.75
C GLU A 44 21.29 34.03 -8.36
N ASN A 45 21.24 35.28 -7.90
CA ASN A 45 20.62 35.62 -6.62
C ASN A 45 19.10 35.49 -6.68
N PHE A 46 18.48 35.84 -7.81
CA PHE A 46 17.06 35.61 -8.03
C PHE A 46 16.71 34.12 -7.95
N GLN A 47 17.50 33.26 -8.61
CA GLN A 47 17.31 31.82 -8.57
C GLN A 47 17.47 31.23 -7.16
N ARG A 48 18.46 31.70 -6.39
CA ARG A 48 18.61 31.31 -4.96
C ARG A 48 17.40 31.71 -4.13
N ILE A 49 16.83 32.89 -4.37
CA ILE A 49 15.62 33.34 -3.67
C ILE A 49 14.41 32.48 -4.05
N LEU A 50 14.27 32.10 -5.33
CA LEU A 50 13.23 31.17 -5.76
C LEU A 50 13.34 29.83 -5.05
N ASP A 51 14.53 29.26 -4.94
CA ASP A 51 14.77 28.00 -4.21
C ASP A 51 14.37 28.14 -2.71
N ILE A 52 14.73 29.25 -2.07
CA ILE A 52 14.31 29.54 -0.68
C ILE A 52 12.79 29.65 -0.55
N ILE A 53 12.12 30.34 -1.49
CA ILE A 53 10.66 30.48 -1.49
C ILE A 53 9.99 29.11 -1.66
N VAL A 54 10.50 28.27 -2.57
CA VAL A 54 10.01 26.91 -2.80
C VAL A 54 10.15 26.06 -1.53
N ASP A 55 11.29 26.11 -0.85
CA ASP A 55 11.48 25.38 0.42
C ASP A 55 10.57 25.90 1.54
N GLN A 56 10.32 27.21 1.59
CA GLN A 56 9.36 27.80 2.54
C GLN A 56 7.92 27.36 2.25
N ILE A 57 7.49 27.34 0.98
CA ILE A 57 6.18 26.81 0.58
C ILE A 57 6.08 25.33 0.97
N ALA A 58 7.12 24.53 0.69
CA ALA A 58 7.13 23.12 1.06
C ALA A 58 7.01 22.92 2.58
N THR A 59 7.69 23.76 3.37
CA THR A 59 7.62 23.74 4.84
C THR A 59 6.22 24.12 5.35
N ILE A 60 5.61 25.17 4.78
CA ILE A 60 4.24 25.59 5.11
C ILE A 60 3.27 24.46 4.79
N MET A 61 3.36 23.88 3.59
CA MET A 61 2.52 22.77 3.14
C MET A 61 2.67 21.55 4.04
N TYR A 62 3.90 21.19 4.41
CA TYR A 62 4.17 20.09 5.33
C TYR A 62 3.46 20.32 6.68
N ASN A 63 3.61 21.50 7.28
CA ASN A 63 2.96 21.85 8.54
C ASN A 63 1.43 21.87 8.42
N LEU A 64 0.89 22.39 7.30
CA LEU A 64 -0.54 22.39 7.03
C LEU A 64 -1.10 20.99 6.96
N ILE A 65 -0.40 20.07 6.28
CA ILE A 65 -0.87 18.69 6.20
C ILE A 65 -0.84 18.06 7.59
N GLN A 66 0.28 18.16 8.33
CA GLN A 66 0.39 17.61 9.69
C GLN A 66 -0.73 18.10 10.60
N ASN A 67 -0.99 19.41 10.64
CA ASN A 67 -2.06 20.00 11.45
C ASN A 67 -3.46 19.52 11.02
N ASN A 68 -3.66 19.23 9.73
CA ASN A 68 -4.96 18.77 9.20
C ASN A 68 -5.13 17.25 9.27
N LEU A 69 -4.06 16.48 9.49
CA LEU A 69 -4.13 15.06 9.83
C LEU A 69 -4.76 14.85 11.20
N GLU A 70 -4.39 15.69 12.18
CA GLU A 70 -5.03 15.70 13.50
C GLU A 70 -6.54 15.99 13.41
N LYS A 71 -6.93 16.85 12.47
CA LYS A 71 -8.32 17.22 12.19
C LYS A 71 -9.08 16.21 11.33
N LYS A 72 -8.47 15.09 10.93
CA LYS A 72 -9.08 13.99 10.15
C LYS A 72 -9.77 14.45 8.86
N LYS A 73 -9.17 15.41 8.14
CA LYS A 73 -9.67 15.88 6.85
C LYS A 73 -9.65 14.74 5.80
N PRO A 74 -10.55 14.75 4.80
CA PRO A 74 -10.65 13.68 3.79
C PRO A 74 -9.49 13.69 2.77
N PRO A 75 -9.24 12.57 2.05
CA PRO A 75 -8.19 12.50 1.01
C PRO A 75 -8.31 13.55 -0.10
N THR A 76 -9.53 14.01 -0.40
CA THR A 76 -9.79 15.07 -1.38
C THR A 76 -9.13 16.39 -0.98
N TYR A 77 -9.14 16.74 0.31
CA TYR A 77 -8.46 17.93 0.84
C TYR A 77 -6.95 17.88 0.57
N PHE A 78 -6.33 16.72 0.85
CA PHE A 78 -4.89 16.53 0.60
C PHE A 78 -4.57 16.50 -0.90
N ARG A 79 -5.49 16.03 -1.75
CA ARG A 79 -5.34 16.07 -3.20
C ARG A 79 -5.33 17.51 -3.72
N ASN A 80 -6.24 18.34 -3.25
CA ASN A 80 -6.27 19.77 -3.57
C ASN A 80 -4.98 20.48 -3.14
N LEU A 81 -4.45 20.13 -1.95
CA LEU A 81 -3.15 20.63 -1.49
C LEU A 81 -2.01 20.19 -2.41
N ARG A 82 -1.95 18.91 -2.78
CA ARG A 82 -0.94 18.39 -3.71
C ARG A 82 -0.99 19.11 -5.06
N ASP A 83 -2.18 19.27 -5.61
CA ASP A 83 -2.35 19.90 -6.92
C ASP A 83 -1.97 21.40 -6.85
N SER A 84 -2.34 22.09 -5.76
CA SER A 84 -1.87 23.46 -5.47
C SER A 84 -0.35 23.54 -5.36
N PHE A 85 0.29 22.59 -4.68
CA PHE A 85 1.75 22.54 -4.57
C PHE A 85 2.40 22.39 -5.94
N HIS A 86 1.93 21.47 -6.79
CA HIS A 86 2.52 21.27 -8.11
C HIS A 86 2.33 22.47 -9.05
N ILE A 87 1.18 23.16 -8.97
CA ILE A 87 0.96 24.40 -9.75
C ILE A 87 1.93 25.49 -9.30
N LEU A 88 2.06 25.73 -7.99
CA LEU A 88 3.00 26.72 -7.45
C LEU A 88 4.46 26.36 -7.75
N PHE A 89 4.81 25.08 -7.63
CA PHE A 89 6.14 24.60 -7.93
C PHE A 89 6.48 24.81 -9.42
N GLY A 90 5.56 24.47 -10.32
CA GLY A 90 5.73 24.69 -11.76
C GLY A 90 5.77 26.18 -12.15
N PHE A 91 5.03 27.03 -11.44
CA PHE A 91 5.10 28.48 -11.63
C PHE A 91 6.47 29.06 -11.25
N LEU A 92 6.99 28.64 -10.10
CA LEU A 92 8.27 29.12 -9.56
C LEU A 92 9.48 28.53 -10.30
N ARG A 93 9.33 27.35 -10.90
CA ARG A 93 10.38 26.68 -11.68
C ARG A 93 9.93 26.47 -13.12
N LYS A 94 10.18 27.46 -13.97
CA LYS A 94 9.93 27.36 -15.43
C LYS A 94 10.86 26.36 -16.14
N ASP A 95 11.95 25.89 -15.50
CA ASP A 95 12.90 24.94 -16.07
C ASP A 95 12.74 23.52 -15.52
N ASN A 96 12.25 22.62 -16.37
CA ASN A 96 12.05 21.19 -16.12
C ASN A 96 13.35 20.37 -16.03
N ASN A 97 14.54 20.98 -16.11
CA ASN A 97 15.80 20.26 -16.37
C ASN A 97 16.81 20.21 -15.23
N THR A 98 16.54 20.81 -14.06
CA THR A 98 17.34 20.57 -12.86
C THR A 98 16.51 19.83 -11.83
N GLU A 99 16.91 18.60 -11.56
CA GLU A 99 16.36 17.73 -10.52
C GLU A 99 16.54 18.42 -9.15
N TYR A 100 15.53 19.18 -8.72
CA TYR A 100 15.58 19.92 -7.46
C TYR A 100 15.42 18.97 -6.29
N LYS A 101 16.54 18.65 -5.64
CA LYS A 101 16.59 17.72 -4.51
C LYS A 101 16.59 18.48 -3.19
N SER A 102 15.40 18.84 -2.71
CA SER A 102 15.20 19.32 -1.35
C SER A 102 14.68 18.18 -0.47
N GLU A 103 15.36 17.91 0.65
CA GLU A 103 14.93 16.89 1.62
C GLU A 103 13.52 17.18 2.15
N THR A 104 13.17 18.46 2.29
CA THR A 104 11.84 18.92 2.72
C THR A 104 10.77 18.56 1.70
N ILE A 105 11.07 18.73 0.40
CA ILE A 105 10.13 18.36 -0.68
C ILE A 105 9.96 16.84 -0.75
N GLN A 106 11.03 16.06 -0.63
CA GLN A 106 10.92 14.60 -0.61
C GLN A 106 10.05 14.11 0.56
N LYS A 107 10.21 14.72 1.74
CA LYS A 107 9.34 14.44 2.91
C LYS A 107 7.88 14.85 2.64
N LEU A 108 7.67 16.00 2.01
CA LEU A 108 6.34 16.48 1.64
C LEU A 108 5.66 15.55 0.62
N GLU A 109 6.37 15.16 -0.44
CA GLU A 109 5.87 14.26 -1.48
C GLU A 109 5.52 12.88 -0.92
N ALA A 110 6.38 12.31 -0.07
CA ALA A 110 6.09 11.05 0.60
C ALA A 110 4.82 11.13 1.47
N LEU A 111 4.62 12.28 2.12
CA LEU A 111 3.47 12.53 2.98
C LEU A 111 2.20 12.76 2.15
N LEU A 112 2.27 13.56 1.09
CA LEU A 112 1.17 13.78 0.15
C LEU A 112 0.78 12.49 -0.54
N HIS A 113 1.73 11.67 -0.98
CA HIS A 113 1.46 10.37 -1.58
C HIS A 113 0.58 9.52 -0.63
N LEU A 114 0.98 9.38 0.64
CA LEU A 114 0.24 8.59 1.63
C LEU A 114 -1.21 9.09 1.86
N HIS A 115 -1.42 10.41 1.90
CA HIS A 115 -2.69 11.01 2.30
C HIS A 115 -3.62 11.38 1.13
N THR A 116 -3.11 11.37 -0.10
CA THR A 116 -3.90 11.65 -1.33
C THR A 116 -4.48 10.40 -1.97
N LEU A 117 -3.89 9.23 -1.71
CA LEU A 117 -4.40 7.95 -2.19
C LEU A 117 -5.81 7.69 -1.67
N ASP A 118 -6.67 7.09 -2.48
CA ASP A 118 -7.94 6.57 -1.98
C ASP A 118 -7.71 5.35 -1.05
N THR A 119 -8.76 4.91 -0.38
CA THR A 119 -8.65 3.87 0.65
C THR A 119 -8.29 2.52 0.06
N VAL A 120 -8.69 2.26 -1.18
CA VAL A 120 -8.39 1.01 -1.88
C VAL A 120 -6.90 0.91 -2.20
N ASN A 121 -6.35 1.96 -2.79
CA ASN A 121 -4.93 2.07 -3.12
C ASN A 121 -4.07 2.09 -1.85
N LEU A 122 -4.48 2.80 -0.81
CA LEU A 122 -3.76 2.81 0.46
C LEU A 122 -3.72 1.42 1.13
N ILE A 123 -4.81 0.65 1.05
CA ILE A 123 -4.81 -0.76 1.48
C ILE A 123 -3.88 -1.61 0.63
N HIS A 124 -3.79 -1.34 -0.68
CA HIS A 124 -2.90 -2.08 -1.55
C HIS A 124 -1.42 -1.81 -1.24
N GLU A 125 -1.06 -0.54 -1.01
CA GLU A 125 0.27 -0.14 -0.55
C GLU A 125 0.68 -0.86 0.74
N TYR A 126 -0.26 -1.07 1.68
CA TYR A 126 0.01 -1.88 2.87
C TYR A 126 0.44 -3.31 2.51
N TYR A 127 -0.21 -3.95 1.54
CA TYR A 127 0.17 -5.31 1.13
C TYR A 127 1.51 -5.34 0.39
N LEU A 128 1.84 -4.29 -0.37
CA LEU A 128 3.17 -4.14 -0.97
C LEU A 128 4.25 -3.97 0.12
N GLU A 129 3.99 -3.18 1.15
CA GLU A 129 4.87 -3.05 2.33
C GLU A 129 5.06 -4.41 3.03
N ARG A 130 3.99 -5.20 3.17
CA ARG A 130 4.03 -6.56 3.74
C ARG A 130 4.85 -7.53 2.89
N LEU A 131 4.70 -7.49 1.57
CA LEU A 131 5.52 -8.29 0.64
C LEU A 131 7.00 -7.92 0.77
N GLN A 132 7.32 -6.64 0.84
CA GLN A 132 8.71 -6.19 1.00
C GLN A 132 9.31 -6.70 2.31
N LYS A 133 8.58 -6.56 3.42
CA LYS A 133 8.98 -7.13 4.71
C LYS A 133 9.17 -8.64 4.65
N GLN A 134 8.30 -9.38 3.95
CA GLN A 134 8.46 -10.83 3.77
C GLN A 134 9.78 -11.18 3.07
N LYS A 135 10.19 -10.40 2.06
CA LYS A 135 11.44 -10.62 1.33
C LYS A 135 12.67 -10.36 2.21
N GLU A 136 12.58 -9.45 3.17
CA GLU A 136 13.67 -9.07 4.09
C GLU A 136 13.86 -10.02 5.27
N ILE A 137 12.88 -10.88 5.56
CA ILE A 137 12.97 -11.84 6.66
C ILE A 137 14.14 -12.80 6.43
N GLN A 138 15.00 -12.96 7.44
CA GLN A 138 16.07 -13.94 7.42
C GLN A 138 15.55 -15.32 7.83
N GLU A 139 14.89 -15.42 8.99
CA GLU A 139 14.40 -16.66 9.60
C GLU A 139 12.90 -16.90 9.39
N ALA A 140 12.52 -18.11 8.98
CA ALA A 140 11.13 -18.48 8.70
C ALA A 140 10.38 -18.96 9.96
N ASN A 141 10.22 -18.08 10.95
CA ASN A 141 9.68 -18.43 12.28
C ASN A 141 8.19 -18.81 12.29
N GLU A 142 7.43 -18.47 11.25
CA GLU A 142 6.00 -18.82 11.12
C GLU A 142 5.75 -19.91 10.06
N GLY A 143 6.83 -20.55 9.61
CA GLY A 143 6.82 -21.63 8.65
C GLY A 143 7.13 -21.20 7.21
N ILE A 144 7.16 -22.19 6.33
CA ILE A 144 7.43 -22.03 4.90
C ILE A 144 6.31 -22.69 4.12
N LEU A 145 5.74 -21.95 3.17
CA LEU A 145 4.75 -22.44 2.22
C LEU A 145 5.44 -22.74 0.88
N THR A 146 5.28 -23.96 0.38
CA THR A 146 5.80 -24.37 -0.93
C THR A 146 4.68 -24.37 -1.97
N VAL A 147 4.84 -23.59 -3.04
CA VAL A 147 3.86 -23.45 -4.13
C VAL A 147 4.52 -23.57 -5.49
N LYS A 148 3.73 -23.88 -6.53
CA LYS A 148 4.10 -23.64 -7.93
C LYS A 148 3.06 -22.73 -8.54
N LEU A 149 3.51 -21.74 -9.29
CA LEU A 149 2.67 -20.73 -9.90
C LEU A 149 3.10 -20.55 -11.34
N ILE A 150 2.14 -20.51 -12.26
CA ILE A 150 2.39 -20.17 -13.65
C ILE A 150 1.17 -19.49 -14.24
N PHE A 151 1.40 -18.46 -15.04
CA PHE A 151 0.37 -17.91 -15.91
C PHE A 151 0.38 -18.64 -17.24
N ILE A 152 -0.78 -19.20 -17.61
CA ILE A 152 -1.03 -19.80 -18.92
C ILE A 152 -2.06 -18.93 -19.61
N ASN A 153 -1.64 -18.11 -20.57
CA ASN A 153 -2.48 -17.05 -21.14
C ASN A 153 -3.06 -16.16 -20.00
N ASN A 154 -4.38 -16.05 -19.91
CA ASN A 154 -5.08 -15.30 -18.87
C ASN A 154 -5.52 -16.16 -17.68
N VAL A 155 -4.96 -17.36 -17.53
CA VAL A 155 -5.27 -18.26 -16.40
C VAL A 155 -4.06 -18.35 -15.48
N LEU A 156 -4.26 -18.01 -14.20
CA LEU A 156 -3.28 -18.29 -13.16
C LEU A 156 -3.50 -19.70 -12.63
N LYS A 157 -2.53 -20.59 -12.85
CA LYS A 157 -2.47 -21.90 -12.22
C LYS A 157 -1.69 -21.79 -10.92
N VAL A 158 -2.29 -22.27 -9.83
CA VAL A 158 -1.73 -22.24 -8.47
C VAL A 158 -1.72 -23.67 -7.92
N ASP A 159 -0.54 -24.27 -7.80
CA ASP A 159 -0.37 -25.53 -7.09
C ASP A 159 0.11 -25.23 -5.67
N VAL A 160 -0.73 -25.55 -4.69
CA VAL A 160 -0.40 -25.47 -3.25
C VAL A 160 0.08 -26.84 -2.81
N LEU A 161 1.39 -26.98 -2.57
CA LEU A 161 2.00 -28.28 -2.32
C LEU A 161 1.95 -28.64 -0.83
N ASN A 162 2.68 -27.89 -0.01
CA ASN A 162 2.76 -28.13 1.44
C ASN A 162 3.08 -26.85 2.20
N ALA A 163 2.87 -26.88 3.50
CA ALA A 163 3.51 -25.95 4.43
C ALA A 163 4.35 -26.72 5.46
N ASN A 164 5.38 -26.08 5.98
CA ASN A 164 6.31 -26.66 6.93
C ASN A 164 6.49 -25.73 8.13
N GLY A 165 6.33 -26.25 9.35
CA GLY A 165 6.61 -25.52 10.58
C GLY A 165 5.62 -24.39 10.85
N ILE A 166 4.34 -24.60 10.53
CA ILE A 166 3.31 -23.60 10.87
C ILE A 166 3.14 -23.49 12.39
N LYS A 167 2.66 -22.33 12.86
CA LYS A 167 2.39 -22.10 14.29
C LYS A 167 1.25 -23.02 14.77
N ALA A 168 1.47 -23.68 15.91
CA ALA A 168 0.43 -24.43 16.62
C ALA A 168 -0.57 -23.48 17.30
N MET A 169 -1.86 -23.66 17.02
CA MET A 169 -2.94 -22.82 17.52
C MET A 169 -3.84 -23.53 18.54
N ASP A 170 -3.88 -24.87 18.50
CA ASP A 170 -4.66 -25.69 19.42
C ASP A 170 -3.87 -26.06 20.67
N SER A 171 -4.58 -26.25 21.79
CA SER A 171 -4.03 -26.72 23.08
C SER A 171 -3.41 -28.12 23.01
N ASN A 172 -3.60 -28.86 21.92
CA ASN A 172 -2.97 -30.16 21.71
C ASN A 172 -1.56 -30.03 21.09
N GLY A 173 -1.08 -28.81 20.82
CA GLY A 173 0.21 -28.54 20.19
C GLY A 173 0.22 -28.70 18.66
N PHE A 174 -0.95 -28.85 18.03
CA PHE A 174 -1.13 -28.96 16.58
C PHE A 174 -2.02 -27.83 16.05
N SER A 175 -2.36 -27.94 14.77
CA SER A 175 -3.35 -27.12 14.07
C SER A 175 -4.06 -28.00 13.03
N ASP A 176 -5.23 -27.55 12.61
CA ASP A 176 -6.00 -28.02 11.46
C ASP A 176 -5.86 -27.00 10.29
N PRO A 177 -4.68 -26.85 9.68
CA PRO A 177 -4.43 -25.79 8.70
C PRO A 177 -5.15 -25.98 7.37
N PHE A 178 -5.49 -24.86 6.77
CA PHE A 178 -5.89 -24.75 5.37
C PHE A 178 -5.51 -23.38 4.80
N ILE A 179 -5.41 -23.28 3.47
CA ILE A 179 -4.92 -22.09 2.79
C ILE A 179 -6.02 -21.51 1.91
N LYS A 180 -6.28 -20.21 2.10
CA LYS A 180 -7.09 -19.41 1.16
C LYS A 180 -6.19 -18.64 0.22
N VAL A 181 -6.44 -18.75 -1.09
CA VAL A 181 -5.76 -17.97 -2.11
C VAL A 181 -6.61 -16.76 -2.49
N ARG A 182 -5.99 -15.58 -2.56
CA ARG A 182 -6.64 -14.32 -2.97
C ARG A 182 -5.72 -13.54 -3.89
N LEU A 183 -6.33 -12.73 -4.75
CA LEU A 183 -5.63 -11.77 -5.60
C LEU A 183 -5.84 -10.35 -5.08
N LEU A 184 -4.82 -9.51 -5.23
CA LEU A 184 -4.81 -8.11 -4.81
C LEU A 184 -4.33 -7.23 -5.97
N PRO A 185 -4.86 -5.99 -6.12
CA PRO A 185 -5.81 -5.31 -5.23
C PRO A 185 -7.26 -5.82 -5.32
N LYS A 186 -7.96 -5.83 -4.18
CA LYS A 186 -9.21 -6.59 -4.00
C LYS A 186 -10.35 -6.14 -4.93
N ASP A 187 -10.44 -4.86 -5.21
CA ASP A 187 -11.42 -4.23 -6.09
C ASP A 187 -11.28 -4.72 -7.54
N LYS A 188 -10.05 -4.83 -8.04
CA LYS A 188 -9.78 -5.33 -9.40
C LYS A 188 -10.07 -6.82 -9.56
N PHE A 189 -9.93 -7.59 -8.49
CA PHE A 189 -10.16 -9.05 -8.47
C PHE A 189 -11.42 -9.47 -7.71
N GLN A 190 -12.42 -8.59 -7.56
CA GLN A 190 -13.58 -8.88 -6.70
C GLN A 190 -14.39 -10.11 -7.15
N HIS A 191 -14.46 -10.32 -8.47
CA HIS A 191 -15.22 -11.39 -9.14
C HIS A 191 -14.40 -12.66 -9.43
N THR A 192 -13.11 -12.68 -9.11
CA THR A 192 -12.31 -13.90 -9.31
C THR A 192 -12.65 -14.93 -8.23
N THR A 193 -12.46 -16.20 -8.57
CA THR A 193 -12.56 -17.29 -7.61
C THR A 193 -11.54 -17.09 -6.48
N LYS A 194 -11.91 -17.52 -5.26
CA LYS A 194 -11.08 -17.43 -4.05
C LYS A 194 -10.86 -18.84 -3.52
N PRO A 195 -10.05 -19.66 -4.22
CA PRO A 195 -9.91 -21.07 -3.90
C PRO A 195 -9.38 -21.26 -2.49
N THR A 196 -9.77 -22.38 -1.88
CA THR A 196 -9.41 -22.76 -0.53
C THR A 196 -9.07 -24.24 -0.55
N THR A 197 -7.94 -24.62 0.07
CA THR A 197 -7.55 -26.03 0.19
C THR A 197 -8.47 -26.78 1.13
N ALA A 198 -8.43 -28.11 1.05
CA ALA A 198 -8.94 -28.97 2.11
C ALA A 198 -8.19 -28.70 3.42
N VAL A 199 -8.87 -28.99 4.52
CA VAL A 199 -8.32 -28.85 5.87
C VAL A 199 -7.50 -30.09 6.19
N GLN A 200 -6.23 -29.89 6.56
CA GLN A 200 -5.34 -30.95 6.98
C GLN A 200 -5.38 -31.07 8.50
N LYS A 201 -5.78 -32.23 9.03
CA LYS A 201 -6.06 -32.38 10.46
C LYS A 201 -4.80 -32.63 11.29
N LYS A 202 -4.71 -31.98 12.45
CA LYS A 202 -3.71 -32.19 13.51
C LYS A 202 -2.28 -32.27 12.99
N THR A 203 -1.85 -31.26 12.23
CA THR A 203 -0.52 -31.23 11.62
C THR A 203 0.07 -29.83 11.56
N LEU A 204 1.38 -29.73 11.81
CA LEU A 204 2.17 -28.52 11.55
C LEU A 204 2.96 -28.59 10.23
N TYR A 205 2.78 -29.69 9.50
CA TYR A 205 3.44 -29.98 8.23
C TYR A 205 2.40 -30.46 7.20
N PRO A 206 1.38 -29.64 6.89
CA PRO A 206 0.30 -30.07 6.00
C PRO A 206 0.81 -30.32 4.58
N LEU A 207 0.37 -31.44 4.02
CA LEU A 207 0.49 -31.76 2.60
C LEU A 207 -0.87 -31.50 1.96
N PHE A 208 -0.93 -30.54 1.04
CA PHE A 208 -2.16 -30.17 0.34
C PHE A 208 -2.21 -30.85 -1.04
N ASP A 209 -1.16 -30.67 -1.84
CA ASP A 209 -1.07 -31.13 -3.24
C ASP A 209 -2.32 -30.79 -4.08
N GLU A 210 -2.83 -29.57 -3.89
CA GLU A 210 -4.04 -29.08 -4.56
C GLU A 210 -3.72 -28.06 -5.66
N CYS A 211 -4.36 -28.22 -6.81
CA CYS A 211 -4.21 -27.34 -7.97
C CYS A 211 -5.48 -26.50 -8.20
N PHE A 212 -5.31 -25.19 -8.31
CA PHE A 212 -6.38 -24.26 -8.64
C PHE A 212 -6.10 -23.52 -9.95
N LYS A 213 -7.16 -23.22 -10.70
CA LYS A 213 -7.11 -22.36 -11.87
C LYS A 213 -7.97 -21.14 -11.62
N ILE A 214 -7.40 -19.95 -11.78
CA ILE A 214 -8.09 -18.67 -11.63
C ILE A 214 -8.07 -17.96 -12.98
N SER A 215 -9.22 -17.83 -13.62
CA SER A 215 -9.37 -17.09 -14.87
C SER A 215 -9.35 -15.58 -14.59
N LEU A 216 -8.56 -14.85 -15.37
CA LEU A 216 -8.42 -13.41 -15.32
C LEU A 216 -8.88 -12.78 -16.63
N THR A 217 -9.32 -11.53 -16.59
CA THR A 217 -9.40 -10.70 -17.81
C THR A 217 -7.99 -10.27 -18.23
N PRO A 218 -7.78 -9.83 -19.49
CA PRO A 218 -6.50 -9.27 -19.91
C PRO A 218 -6.02 -8.13 -19.00
N GLU A 219 -6.93 -7.24 -18.58
CA GLU A 219 -6.61 -6.10 -17.71
C GLU A 219 -6.17 -6.56 -16.31
N GLN A 220 -6.88 -7.55 -15.75
CA GLN A 220 -6.51 -8.18 -14.48
C GLN A 220 -5.15 -8.89 -14.55
N ARG A 221 -4.84 -9.52 -15.70
CA ARG A 221 -3.59 -10.24 -15.92
C ARG A 221 -2.39 -9.29 -15.97
N THR A 222 -2.57 -8.12 -16.56
CA THR A 222 -1.54 -7.09 -16.73
C THR A 222 -1.49 -6.07 -15.58
N GLU A 223 -2.15 -6.37 -14.46
CA GLU A 223 -2.12 -5.51 -13.28
C GLU A 223 -0.69 -5.34 -12.76
N GLU A 224 -0.15 -4.12 -12.87
CA GLU A 224 1.26 -3.81 -12.61
C GLU A 224 1.70 -4.25 -11.23
N ASN A 225 0.92 -3.92 -10.19
CA ASN A 225 1.21 -4.27 -8.79
C ASN A 225 0.40 -5.48 -8.30
N GLY A 226 -0.07 -6.34 -9.23
CA GLY A 226 -0.85 -7.52 -8.89
C GLY A 226 -0.12 -8.48 -7.94
N LEU A 227 -0.78 -8.92 -6.87
CA LEU A 227 -0.23 -9.88 -5.90
C LEU A 227 -1.12 -11.11 -5.77
N VAL A 228 -0.50 -12.28 -5.57
CA VAL A 228 -1.15 -13.47 -5.02
C VAL A 228 -0.87 -13.50 -3.53
N MET A 229 -1.93 -13.55 -2.73
CA MET A 229 -1.90 -13.65 -1.28
C MET A 229 -2.38 -15.04 -0.86
N PHE A 230 -1.56 -15.73 -0.08
CA PHE A 230 -1.88 -16.97 0.59
C PHE A 230 -2.16 -16.67 2.06
N ILE A 231 -3.32 -17.09 2.56
CA ILE A 231 -3.72 -16.90 3.95
C ILE A 231 -3.85 -18.27 4.59
N VAL A 232 -2.96 -18.57 5.52
CA VAL A 232 -3.01 -19.78 6.35
C VAL A 232 -3.98 -19.53 7.50
N LYS A 233 -4.96 -20.41 7.62
CA LYS A 233 -5.96 -20.40 8.69
C LYS A 233 -5.98 -21.73 9.40
N ASP A 234 -6.33 -21.67 10.67
CA ASP A 234 -6.59 -22.84 11.49
C ASP A 234 -8.09 -23.03 11.65
N GLN A 235 -8.57 -24.26 11.49
CA GLN A 235 -9.98 -24.58 11.72
C GLN A 235 -10.14 -25.16 13.14
N ASP A 236 -10.67 -24.35 14.06
CA ASP A 236 -10.88 -24.76 15.45
C ASP A 236 -11.83 -25.98 15.59
N PHE A 237 -11.77 -26.63 16.75
CA PHE A 237 -12.64 -27.75 17.11
C PHE A 237 -14.13 -27.44 16.88
N MET A 238 -14.82 -28.37 16.18
CA MET A 238 -16.20 -28.24 15.64
C MET A 238 -16.39 -27.24 14.50
N GLY A 239 -15.34 -26.60 13.96
CA GLY A 239 -15.41 -25.77 12.77
C GLY A 239 -16.15 -24.44 12.94
N MET A 240 -16.39 -24.01 14.19
CA MET A 240 -17.17 -22.81 14.51
C MET A 240 -16.42 -21.51 14.20
N THR A 241 -15.09 -21.51 14.32
CA THR A 241 -14.23 -20.36 14.05
C THR A 241 -13.03 -20.76 13.20
N ASN A 242 -12.58 -19.83 12.35
CA ASN A 242 -11.38 -20.01 11.54
C ASN A 242 -10.37 -18.93 11.92
N GLU A 243 -9.41 -19.27 12.77
CA GLU A 243 -8.38 -18.34 13.24
C GLU A 243 -7.35 -18.05 12.14
N PHE A 244 -6.80 -16.85 12.14
CA PHE A 244 -5.70 -16.50 11.26
C PHE A 244 -4.38 -16.99 11.86
N VAL A 245 -3.56 -17.66 11.05
CA VAL A 245 -2.25 -18.15 11.49
C VAL A 245 -1.15 -17.25 10.93
N SER A 246 -1.06 -17.18 9.61
CA SER A 246 -0.03 -16.44 8.88
C SER A 246 -0.46 -16.18 7.44
N GLU A 247 0.32 -15.39 6.73
CA GLU A 247 0.12 -15.03 5.33
C GLU A 247 1.44 -14.98 4.58
N ALA A 248 1.37 -15.23 3.28
CA ALA A 248 2.48 -15.05 2.35
C ALA A 248 2.01 -14.39 1.06
N PHE A 249 2.94 -13.72 0.40
CA PHE A 249 2.70 -12.93 -0.80
C PHE A 249 3.70 -13.28 -1.89
N ILE A 250 3.25 -13.18 -3.14
CA ILE A 250 4.10 -13.20 -4.33
C ILE A 250 3.55 -12.22 -5.35
N HIS A 251 4.45 -11.49 -5.99
CA HIS A 251 4.10 -10.49 -6.99
C HIS A 251 3.89 -11.15 -8.36
N PHE A 252 2.93 -10.67 -9.15
CA PHE A 252 2.63 -11.21 -10.48
C PHE A 252 3.85 -11.22 -11.42
N LYS A 253 4.70 -10.19 -11.35
CA LYS A 253 5.98 -10.12 -12.08
C LYS A 253 6.97 -11.23 -11.72
N ASP A 254 6.86 -11.80 -10.53
CA ASP A 254 7.75 -12.87 -10.04
C ASP A 254 7.21 -14.26 -10.46
N ILE A 255 6.07 -14.33 -11.18
CA ILE A 255 5.44 -15.58 -11.63
C ILE A 255 5.73 -15.81 -13.12
N PRO A 256 6.24 -16.99 -13.51
CA PRO A 256 6.51 -17.31 -14.90
C PRO A 256 5.24 -17.33 -15.75
N PHE A 257 5.40 -17.09 -17.05
CA PHE A 257 4.32 -17.06 -18.03
C PHE A 257 4.64 -17.96 -19.22
N THR A 258 3.62 -18.67 -19.71
CA THR A 258 3.66 -19.40 -20.98
C THR A 258 2.35 -19.21 -21.75
N GLN A 259 2.43 -19.27 -23.08
CA GLN A 259 1.27 -19.30 -23.96
C GLN A 259 0.82 -20.73 -24.29
N LEU A 260 1.71 -21.71 -24.11
CA LEU A 260 1.53 -23.09 -24.51
C LEU A 260 1.28 -23.97 -23.27
N GLU A 261 0.14 -24.65 -23.22
CA GLU A 261 -0.19 -25.61 -22.16
C GLU A 261 0.77 -26.81 -22.13
N ASN A 262 1.44 -27.12 -23.24
CA ASN A 262 2.33 -28.28 -23.37
C ASN A 262 3.81 -27.95 -23.08
N ASP A 263 4.16 -26.68 -22.89
CA ASP A 263 5.54 -26.25 -22.55
C ASP A 263 5.69 -26.05 -21.03
N LEU A 264 5.06 -26.94 -20.28
CA LEU A 264 5.17 -27.01 -18.82
C LEU A 264 6.39 -27.86 -18.48
N GLY A 265 7.59 -27.36 -18.80
CA GLY A 265 8.83 -27.86 -18.17
C GLY A 265 8.70 -27.89 -16.63
N SER A 266 9.75 -28.27 -15.91
CA SER A 266 9.68 -28.31 -14.44
C SER A 266 9.40 -26.90 -13.87
N ILE A 267 8.13 -26.59 -13.58
CA ILE A 267 7.72 -25.33 -12.96
C ILE A 267 8.43 -25.26 -11.60
N PRO A 268 9.24 -24.21 -11.35
CA PRO A 268 10.02 -24.12 -10.13
C PRO A 268 9.09 -24.08 -8.92
N GLN A 269 9.47 -24.83 -7.89
CA GLN A 269 8.85 -24.68 -6.58
C GLN A 269 9.35 -23.40 -5.93
N ILE A 270 8.41 -22.58 -5.48
CA ILE A 270 8.67 -21.32 -4.78
C ILE A 270 8.40 -21.57 -3.30
N LYS A 271 9.41 -21.31 -2.46
CA LYS A 271 9.32 -21.38 -1.01
C LYS A 271 9.05 -19.98 -0.46
N LEU A 272 7.82 -19.73 -0.05
CA LEU A 272 7.39 -18.46 0.53
C LEU A 272 7.51 -18.53 2.05
N LYS A 273 8.23 -17.57 2.64
CA LYS A 273 8.28 -17.41 4.10
C LYS A 273 6.94 -16.92 4.59
N LEU A 274 6.33 -17.63 5.54
CA LEU A 274 5.09 -17.20 6.16
C LEU A 274 5.35 -16.08 7.15
N THR A 275 4.43 -15.13 7.22
CA THR A 275 4.55 -13.92 8.06
C THR A 275 3.20 -13.55 8.63
N SER A 276 3.20 -12.76 9.71
CA SER A 276 1.97 -12.13 10.20
C SER A 276 2.21 -10.68 10.59
N PRO A 277 1.17 -9.82 10.56
CA PRO A 277 1.29 -8.47 11.07
C PRO A 277 1.46 -8.51 12.60
N LYS A 278 2.47 -7.83 13.12
CA LYS A 278 2.81 -7.83 14.57
C LYS A 278 2.42 -6.54 15.30
N SER A 279 2.39 -5.40 14.59
CA SER A 279 2.05 -4.10 15.17
C SER A 279 1.28 -3.22 14.19
N LEU A 280 0.67 -2.17 14.74
CA LEU A 280 -0.05 -1.14 13.99
C LEU A 280 0.86 0.05 13.61
N ASP A 281 2.18 -0.10 13.72
CA ASP A 281 3.11 1.04 13.62
C ASP A 281 3.39 1.52 12.18
N SER A 282 2.88 0.82 11.17
CA SER A 282 2.98 1.25 9.78
C SER A 282 2.33 2.62 9.60
N LYS A 283 3.03 3.50 8.88
CA LYS A 283 2.50 4.82 8.47
C LYS A 283 1.19 4.67 7.70
N ILE A 284 1.05 3.59 6.92
CA ILE A 284 -0.14 3.26 6.13
C ILE A 284 -1.33 2.93 7.03
N LEU A 285 -1.13 2.11 8.07
CA LEU A 285 -2.18 1.78 9.03
C LEU A 285 -2.62 3.02 9.81
N LYS A 286 -1.69 3.90 10.19
CA LYS A 286 -2.01 5.19 10.82
C LYS A 286 -2.82 6.09 9.89
N ALA A 287 -2.45 6.17 8.61
CA ALA A 287 -3.19 6.94 7.60
C ALA A 287 -4.57 6.35 7.28
N LEU A 288 -4.78 5.04 7.45
CA LEU A 288 -6.10 4.42 7.37
C LEU A 288 -6.96 4.75 8.61
N ASP A 289 -6.34 4.85 9.80
CA ASP A 289 -7.06 5.12 11.06
C ASP A 289 -7.62 6.55 11.11
N THR A 290 -6.95 7.51 10.44
CA THR A 290 -7.48 8.88 10.29
C THR A 290 -8.76 8.93 9.45
N ARG A 291 -9.03 7.92 8.60
CA ARG A 291 -10.23 7.83 7.75
C ARG A 291 -11.43 7.27 8.51
N SER A 292 -11.73 7.84 9.68
CA SER A 292 -12.74 7.31 10.61
C SER A 292 -14.19 7.44 10.14
N THR A 293 -14.47 7.98 8.95
CA THR A 293 -15.80 7.95 8.33
C THR A 293 -15.91 6.92 7.21
N ASP A 294 -14.79 6.40 6.71
CA ASP A 294 -14.74 5.42 5.64
C ASP A 294 -14.97 4.00 6.17
N LYS A 295 -16.05 3.36 5.70
CA LYS A 295 -16.41 1.99 6.09
C LYS A 295 -15.36 0.96 5.67
N LEU A 296 -14.77 1.11 4.47
CA LEU A 296 -13.76 0.19 3.96
C LEU A 296 -12.49 0.24 4.81
N ALA A 297 -12.05 1.45 5.20
CA ALA A 297 -10.90 1.64 6.08
C ALA A 297 -11.15 1.00 7.46
N LYS A 298 -12.32 1.25 8.07
CA LYS A 298 -12.72 0.65 9.34
C LYS A 298 -12.72 -0.88 9.30
N ASP A 299 -13.38 -1.45 8.29
CA ASP A 299 -13.51 -2.90 8.15
C ASP A 299 -12.16 -3.57 7.88
N PHE A 300 -11.25 -2.87 7.19
CA PHE A 300 -9.88 -3.31 7.00
C PHE A 300 -9.09 -3.29 8.32
N LEU A 301 -9.05 -2.17 9.03
CA LEU A 301 -8.34 -2.03 10.30
C LEU A 301 -8.86 -2.99 11.37
N LYS A 302 -10.18 -3.22 11.43
CA LYS A 302 -10.77 -4.21 12.33
C LYS A 302 -10.22 -5.61 12.06
N ARG A 303 -10.11 -6.00 10.78
CA ARG A 303 -9.55 -7.30 10.39
C ARG A 303 -8.06 -7.41 10.69
N GLU A 304 -7.29 -6.36 10.42
CA GLU A 304 -5.85 -6.36 10.74
C GLU A 304 -5.60 -6.39 12.26
N LYS A 305 -6.41 -5.69 13.08
CA LYS A 305 -6.35 -5.80 14.55
C LYS A 305 -6.59 -7.23 15.04
N ILE A 306 -7.55 -7.95 14.44
CA ILE A 306 -7.80 -9.37 14.75
C ILE A 306 -6.59 -10.24 14.38
N LYS A 307 -6.01 -10.03 13.19
CA LYS A 307 -4.80 -10.76 12.77
C LYS A 307 -3.63 -10.51 13.71
N ILE A 308 -3.40 -9.26 14.11
CA ILE A 308 -2.31 -8.89 15.02
C ILE A 308 -2.52 -9.56 16.40
N ALA A 309 -3.76 -9.57 16.90
CA ALA A 309 -4.08 -10.26 18.15
C ALA A 309 -3.79 -11.77 18.06
N ALA A 310 -4.19 -12.43 16.96
CA ALA A 310 -3.91 -13.86 16.72
C ALA A 310 -2.40 -14.14 16.50
N ALA A 311 -1.69 -13.22 15.86
CA ALA A 311 -0.25 -13.32 15.65
C ALA A 311 0.54 -13.25 16.96
N ASN A 312 0.10 -12.39 17.87
CA ASN A 312 0.73 -12.13 19.17
C ASN A 312 0.22 -13.04 20.29
N SER A 313 -0.83 -13.84 20.07
CA SER A 313 -1.26 -14.84 21.03
C SER A 313 -0.14 -15.88 21.24
N THR A 314 0.18 -16.22 22.48
CA THR A 314 1.07 -17.34 22.78
C THR A 314 0.44 -18.65 22.29
N PRO A 315 1.24 -19.60 21.76
CA PRO A 315 0.74 -20.94 21.47
C PRO A 315 0.05 -21.50 22.70
N LYS A 316 -1.17 -22.02 22.53
CA LYS A 316 -1.88 -22.69 23.62
C LYS A 316 -1.07 -23.96 23.95
N LYS A 317 -0.37 -23.95 25.09
CA LYS A 317 0.32 -25.13 25.63
C LYS A 317 -0.70 -26.17 26.08
#